data_AF-A0A344LI21-F1
#
_entry.id   AF-A0A344LI21-F1
#
_cell.length_a   1.000
_cell.length_b   1.000
_cell.length_c   1.000
_cell.angle_alpha   90.00
_cell.angle_beta   90.00
_cell.angle_gamma   90.00
#
_symmetry.space_group_name_H-M   'P 1'
#
loop_
_entity.id
_entity.type
_entity.pdbx_description
1 polymer ?
#
loop_
_entity_poly.entity_id
_entity_poly.type
_entity_poly.pdbx_seq_one_letter_code
_entity_poly.pdbx_strand_id
1 'polypeptide(L)'
;MGTAIVLIVLVVLVVGGGVYLARKNAAAKQQRLDDAKADARRLLERLGGQVLNLTGSDTASQQALADAAERYNAAGSQMEQAQTEEQARLVKETAVEGLYYVRAARLAMGMDPGPDLPRDPERENAGKVTEYRSVDVEGQHYEASPDPTSNTPHYYPGGRVAGRPVPQGWYSEPWWKPALVAGAWGLGSMLLFSAMFSGMAGIASASAWESGYDAGQEDAAAEADAGGGDMGGDAGGGDFGGGDFGGGDFGGGDFGGGF
;
A
#
# COMPACT_ATOMS: atom_id res chain seq x y z
N MET A 1 7.38 -62.31 9.47
CA MET A 1 5.92 -62.07 9.58
C MET A 1 5.61 -60.85 10.45
N GLY A 2 6.01 -60.83 11.74
CA GLY A 2 5.71 -59.69 12.64
C GLY A 2 6.30 -58.34 12.21
N THR A 3 7.56 -58.32 11.73
CA THR A 3 8.22 -57.08 11.27
C THR A 3 7.55 -56.44 10.06
N ALA A 4 7.10 -57.24 9.09
CA ALA A 4 6.39 -56.76 7.90
C ALA A 4 5.03 -56.12 8.26
N ILE A 5 4.28 -56.74 9.18
CA ILE A 5 2.99 -56.20 9.65
C ILE A 5 3.21 -54.87 10.38
N VAL A 6 4.22 -54.79 11.26
CA VAL A 6 4.57 -53.55 11.97
C VAL A 6 4.94 -52.44 10.99
N LEU A 7 5.75 -52.72 9.97
CA LEU A 7 6.13 -51.73 8.96
C LEU A 7 4.91 -51.22 8.17
N ILE A 8 3.99 -52.11 7.79
CA ILE A 8 2.76 -51.72 7.08
C ILE A 8 1.89 -50.79 7.94
N VAL A 9 1.70 -51.13 9.22
CA VAL A 9 0.93 -50.29 10.15
C VAL A 9 1.60 -48.93 10.33
N LEU A 10 2.92 -48.88 10.44
CA LEU A 10 3.68 -47.64 10.57
C LEU A 10 3.52 -46.75 9.33
N VAL A 11 3.60 -47.34 8.13
CA VAL A 11 3.35 -46.62 6.87
C VAL A 11 1.92 -46.07 6.81
N VAL A 12 0.91 -46.87 7.18
CA VAL A 12 -0.48 -46.43 7.20
C VAL A 12 -0.69 -45.28 8.19
N LEU A 13 -0.05 -45.32 9.36
CA LEU A 13 -0.12 -44.24 10.34
C LEU A 13 0.55 -42.95 9.84
N VAL A 14 1.72 -43.07 9.21
CA VAL A 14 2.44 -41.91 8.64
C VAL A 14 1.64 -41.29 7.50
N VAL A 15 1.13 -42.11 6.56
CA VAL A 15 0.33 -41.64 5.43
C VAL A 15 -1.00 -41.05 5.91
N GLY A 16 -1.70 -41.74 6.82
CA GLY A 16 -2.96 -41.27 7.41
C GLY A 16 -2.80 -39.97 8.18
N GLY A 17 -1.74 -39.87 9.00
CA GLY A 17 -1.36 -38.64 9.70
C GLY A 17 -1.03 -37.51 8.74
N GLY A 18 -0.26 -37.79 7.68
CA GLY A 18 0.09 -36.82 6.64
C GLY A 18 -1.15 -36.27 5.91
N VAL A 19 -2.07 -37.14 5.49
CA VAL A 19 -3.33 -36.74 4.83
C VAL A 19 -4.22 -35.92 5.78
N TYR A 20 -4.33 -36.32 7.05
CA TYR A 20 -5.10 -35.58 8.05
C TYR A 20 -4.54 -34.16 8.27
N LEU A 21 -3.22 -34.03 8.44
CA LEU A 21 -2.56 -32.73 8.59
C LEU A 21 -2.71 -31.87 7.32
N ALA A 22 -2.55 -32.45 6.14
CA ALA A 22 -2.75 -31.74 4.87
C ALA A 22 -4.17 -31.20 4.74
N ARG A 23 -5.20 -32.01 5.07
CA ARG A 23 -6.61 -31.59 5.06
C ARG A 23 -6.88 -30.49 6.09
N LYS A 24 -6.35 -30.61 7.30
CA LYS A 24 -6.49 -29.60 8.36
C LYS A 24 -5.89 -28.27 7.93
N ASN A 25 -4.69 -28.29 7.33
CA ASN A 25 -4.03 -27.10 6.84
C ASN A 25 -4.76 -26.47 5.65
N ALA A 26 -5.29 -27.28 4.73
CA ALA A 26 -6.09 -26.80 3.61
C ALA A 26 -7.39 -26.13 4.09
N ALA A 27 -8.09 -26.74 5.04
CA ALA A 27 -9.29 -26.16 5.65
C ALA A 27 -9.00 -24.83 6.36
N ALA A 28 -7.91 -24.74 7.12
CA ALA A 28 -7.51 -23.50 7.78
C ALA A 28 -7.16 -22.38 6.77
N LYS A 29 -6.48 -22.71 5.67
CA LYS A 29 -6.20 -21.73 4.59
C LYS A 29 -7.48 -21.24 3.93
N GLN A 30 -8.42 -22.14 3.65
CA GLN A 30 -9.70 -21.77 3.06
C GLN A 30 -10.50 -20.84 3.99
N GLN A 31 -10.56 -21.15 5.28
CA GLN A 31 -11.23 -20.29 6.27
C GLN A 31 -10.64 -18.88 6.31
N ARG A 32 -9.31 -18.74 6.34
CA ARG A 32 -8.65 -17.43 6.31
C ARG A 32 -8.96 -16.64 5.03
N LEU A 33 -8.99 -17.33 3.90
CA LEU A 33 -9.39 -16.72 2.63
C LEU A 33 -10.84 -16.23 2.67
N ASP A 34 -11.76 -17.05 3.17
CA ASP A 34 -13.18 -16.71 3.25
C ASP A 34 -13.42 -15.53 4.20
N ASP A 35 -12.73 -15.49 5.35
CA ASP A 35 -12.78 -14.38 6.30
C ASP A 35 -12.22 -13.09 5.68
N ALA A 36 -11.08 -13.16 4.99
CA ALA A 36 -10.48 -12.01 4.32
C ALA A 36 -11.38 -11.47 3.20
N LYS A 37 -12.02 -12.36 2.42
CA LYS A 37 -13.02 -11.97 1.41
C LYS A 37 -14.25 -11.33 2.05
N ALA A 38 -14.73 -11.83 3.18
CA ALA A 38 -15.87 -11.25 3.87
C ALA A 38 -15.59 -9.82 4.34
N ASP A 39 -14.40 -9.57 4.91
CA ASP A 39 -13.99 -8.22 5.34
C ASP A 39 -13.86 -7.26 4.16
N ALA A 40 -13.21 -7.69 3.08
CA ALA A 40 -13.08 -6.91 1.85
C ALA A 40 -14.44 -6.62 1.20
N ARG A 41 -15.35 -7.60 1.16
CA ARG A 41 -16.68 -7.46 0.56
C ARG A 41 -17.53 -6.43 1.32
N ARG A 42 -17.49 -6.43 2.65
CA ARG A 42 -18.19 -5.44 3.47
C ARG A 42 -17.80 -4.00 3.10
N LEU A 43 -16.51 -3.75 2.89
CA LEU A 43 -16.01 -2.42 2.54
C LEU A 43 -16.33 -2.06 1.08
N LEU A 44 -16.24 -3.03 0.17
CA LEU A 44 -16.64 -2.87 -1.22
C LEU A 44 -18.13 -2.54 -1.37
N GLU A 45 -19.00 -3.23 -0.64
CA GLU A 45 -20.45 -2.96 -0.62
C GLU A 45 -20.75 -1.56 -0.05
N ARG A 46 -20.05 -1.17 1.03
CA ARG A 46 -20.13 0.20 1.56
C ARG A 46 -19.72 1.22 0.50
N LEU A 47 -18.62 0.98 -0.20
CA LEU A 47 -18.13 1.86 -1.27
C LEU A 47 -19.16 1.97 -2.41
N GLY A 48 -19.65 0.84 -2.91
CA GLY A 48 -20.66 0.79 -3.97
C GLY A 48 -21.94 1.54 -3.57
N GLY A 49 -22.39 1.37 -2.33
CA GLY A 49 -23.52 2.12 -1.80
C GLY A 49 -23.32 3.63 -1.79
N GLN A 50 -22.09 4.13 -1.62
CA GLN A 50 -21.81 5.57 -1.68
C GLN A 50 -21.67 6.07 -3.12
N VAL A 51 -20.91 5.36 -3.96
CA VAL A 51 -20.68 5.72 -5.37
C VAL A 51 -21.97 5.77 -6.17
N LEU A 52 -22.91 4.87 -5.91
CA LEU A 52 -24.18 4.80 -6.65
C LEU A 52 -25.23 5.82 -6.20
N ASN A 53 -25.09 6.41 -5.00
CA ASN A 53 -26.11 7.28 -4.41
C ASN A 53 -25.66 8.73 -4.21
N LEU A 54 -24.38 9.04 -4.39
CA LEU A 54 -23.86 10.40 -4.29
C LEU A 54 -23.65 11.00 -5.67
N THR A 55 -24.02 12.28 -5.82
CA THR A 55 -23.77 13.09 -7.02
C THR A 55 -23.05 14.35 -6.58
N GLY A 56 -21.88 14.62 -7.16
CA GLY A 56 -21.04 15.77 -6.79
C GLY A 56 -21.68 17.11 -7.17
N SER A 57 -21.68 18.07 -6.24
CA SER A 57 -22.23 19.42 -6.42
C SER A 57 -21.24 20.44 -6.96
N ASP A 58 -19.95 20.10 -6.98
CA ASP A 58 -18.83 20.97 -7.33
C ASP A 58 -17.73 20.14 -7.99
N THR A 59 -16.73 20.81 -8.58
CA THR A 59 -15.66 20.13 -9.32
C THR A 59 -14.85 19.16 -8.45
N ALA A 60 -14.55 19.53 -7.21
CA ALA A 60 -13.77 18.72 -6.29
C ALA A 60 -14.53 17.43 -5.90
N SER A 61 -15.82 17.55 -5.56
CA SER A 61 -16.67 16.41 -5.25
C SER A 61 -16.95 15.52 -6.45
N GLN A 62 -17.11 16.08 -7.66
CA GLN A 62 -17.26 15.32 -8.90
C GLN A 62 -16.01 14.51 -9.22
N GLN A 63 -14.83 15.11 -9.12
CA GLN A 63 -13.56 14.41 -9.37
C GLN A 63 -13.34 13.30 -8.33
N ALA A 64 -13.51 13.61 -7.04
CA ALA A 64 -13.34 12.61 -5.98
C ALA A 64 -14.35 11.45 -6.13
N LEU A 65 -15.61 11.69 -6.54
CA LEU A 65 -16.55 10.60 -6.82
C LEU A 65 -16.16 9.79 -8.07
N ALA A 66 -15.58 10.41 -9.09
CA ALA A 66 -15.05 9.69 -10.25
C ALA A 66 -13.88 8.77 -9.86
N ASP A 67 -12.90 9.28 -9.10
CA ASP A 67 -11.79 8.47 -8.58
C ASP A 67 -12.31 7.34 -7.67
N ALA A 68 -13.34 7.60 -6.84
CA ALA A 68 -14.00 6.57 -6.03
C ALA A 68 -14.66 5.47 -6.88
N ALA A 69 -15.32 5.85 -7.97
CA ALA A 69 -15.96 4.91 -8.89
C ALA A 69 -14.92 4.05 -9.63
N GLU A 70 -13.77 4.62 -10.01
CA GLU A 70 -12.65 3.86 -10.55
C GLU A 70 -12.17 2.80 -9.54
N ARG A 71 -12.01 3.17 -8.26
CA ARG A 71 -11.63 2.21 -7.21
C ARG A 71 -12.70 1.16 -6.95
N TYR A 72 -13.97 1.52 -7.03
CA TYR A 72 -15.08 0.56 -6.91
C TYR A 72 -15.03 -0.50 -8.01
N ASN A 73 -14.85 -0.08 -9.27
CA ASN A 73 -14.73 -1.00 -10.41
C ASN A 73 -13.49 -1.90 -10.28
N ALA A 74 -12.35 -1.32 -9.91
CA ALA A 74 -11.11 -2.06 -9.69
C ALA A 74 -11.27 -3.10 -8.57
N ALA A 75 -11.73 -2.70 -7.38
CA ALA A 75 -11.94 -3.59 -6.25
C ALA A 75 -12.98 -4.68 -6.56
N GLY A 76 -14.05 -4.35 -7.31
CA GLY A 76 -15.02 -5.33 -7.79
C GLY A 76 -14.37 -6.41 -8.67
N SER A 77 -13.60 -6.01 -9.67
CA SER A 77 -12.91 -6.94 -10.57
C SER A 77 -11.87 -7.81 -9.84
N GLN A 78 -11.15 -7.24 -8.87
CA GLN A 78 -10.18 -7.95 -8.03
C GLN A 78 -10.88 -8.94 -7.10
N MET A 79 -12.03 -8.57 -6.52
CA MET A 79 -12.81 -9.45 -5.62
C MET A 79 -13.27 -10.72 -6.34
N GLU A 80 -13.73 -10.60 -7.58
CA GLU A 80 -14.15 -11.73 -8.40
C GLU A 80 -13.01 -12.71 -8.68
N GLN A 81 -11.79 -12.19 -8.85
CA GLN A 81 -10.60 -12.97 -9.19
C GLN A 81 -9.82 -13.48 -7.98
N ALA A 82 -10.02 -12.93 -6.78
CA ALA A 82 -9.23 -13.27 -5.60
C ALA A 82 -9.32 -14.77 -5.23
N GLN A 83 -8.17 -15.45 -5.17
CA GLN A 83 -8.00 -16.85 -4.79
C GLN A 83 -7.09 -17.02 -3.56
N THR A 84 -6.45 -15.94 -3.08
CA THR A 84 -5.54 -15.98 -1.93
C THR A 84 -5.91 -14.92 -0.88
N GLU A 85 -5.49 -15.16 0.36
CA GLU A 85 -5.72 -14.22 1.47
C GLU A 85 -5.14 -12.83 1.15
N GLU A 86 -3.93 -12.78 0.59
CA GLU A 86 -3.29 -11.53 0.18
C GLU A 86 -4.07 -10.83 -0.95
N GLN A 87 -4.60 -11.55 -1.94
CA GLN A 87 -5.45 -10.95 -2.97
C GLN A 87 -6.73 -10.34 -2.37
N ALA A 88 -7.34 -10.99 -1.38
CA ALA A 88 -8.49 -10.42 -0.69
C ALA A 88 -8.12 -9.17 0.13
N ARG A 89 -6.91 -9.11 0.71
CA ARG A 89 -6.40 -7.91 1.38
C ARG A 89 -6.17 -6.75 0.40
N LEU A 90 -5.62 -7.01 -0.79
CA LEU A 90 -5.48 -5.98 -1.84
C LEU A 90 -6.83 -5.41 -2.29
N VAL A 91 -7.87 -6.24 -2.35
CA VAL A 91 -9.24 -5.78 -2.62
C VAL A 91 -9.72 -4.84 -1.52
N LYS A 92 -9.49 -5.21 -0.25
CA LYS A 92 -9.83 -4.38 0.90
C LYS A 92 -9.12 -3.03 0.84
N GLU A 93 -7.82 -3.00 0.55
CA GLU A 93 -7.04 -1.77 0.40
C GLU A 93 -7.60 -0.87 -0.71
N THR A 94 -7.90 -1.46 -1.87
CA THR A 94 -8.52 -0.74 -3.00
C THR A 94 -9.89 -0.15 -2.63
N ALA A 95 -10.72 -0.91 -1.91
CA ALA A 95 -12.03 -0.45 -1.44
C ALA A 95 -11.91 0.66 -0.38
N VAL A 96 -10.96 0.54 0.55
CA VAL A 96 -10.67 1.58 1.55
C VAL A 96 -10.22 2.87 0.85
N GLU A 97 -9.39 2.77 -0.17
CA GLU A 97 -8.97 3.94 -0.94
C GLU A 97 -10.16 4.64 -1.62
N GLY A 98 -11.06 3.88 -2.25
CA GLY A 98 -12.31 4.41 -2.78
C GLY A 98 -13.15 5.10 -1.71
N LEU A 99 -13.19 4.56 -0.48
CA LEU A 99 -13.89 5.19 0.64
C LEU A 99 -13.24 6.50 1.09
N TYR A 100 -11.91 6.65 0.99
CA TYR A 100 -11.25 7.94 1.23
C TYR A 100 -11.67 8.98 0.18
N TYR A 101 -11.78 8.60 -1.09
CA TYR A 101 -12.30 9.47 -2.13
C TYR A 101 -13.76 9.87 -1.90
N VAL A 102 -14.62 8.93 -1.50
CA VAL A 102 -16.00 9.26 -1.08
C VAL A 102 -16.01 10.24 0.09
N ARG A 103 -15.16 10.02 1.11
CA ARG A 103 -15.05 10.93 2.26
C ARG A 103 -14.65 12.34 1.81
N ALA A 104 -13.66 12.44 0.92
CA ALA A 104 -13.23 13.70 0.34
C ALA A 104 -14.36 14.40 -0.43
N ALA A 105 -15.13 13.67 -1.24
CA ALA A 105 -16.29 14.21 -1.93
C ALA A 105 -17.35 14.75 -0.96
N ARG A 106 -17.65 14.00 0.11
CA ARG A 106 -18.61 14.44 1.14
C ARG A 106 -18.14 15.71 1.85
N LEU A 107 -16.85 15.81 2.18
CA LEU A 107 -16.26 17.03 2.75
C LEU A 107 -16.37 18.22 1.79
N ALA A 108 -16.07 18.03 0.50
CA ALA A 108 -16.21 19.07 -0.52
C ALA A 108 -17.67 19.58 -0.65
N MET A 109 -18.65 18.70 -0.49
CA MET A 109 -20.07 19.05 -0.48
C MET A 109 -20.57 19.59 0.87
N GLY A 110 -19.70 19.76 1.88
CA GLY A 110 -20.09 20.20 3.22
C GLY A 110 -20.97 19.20 3.98
N MET A 111 -20.90 17.92 3.62
CA MET A 111 -21.65 16.84 4.26
C MET A 111 -20.85 16.22 5.41
N ASP A 112 -21.54 15.49 6.29
CA ASP A 112 -20.88 14.60 7.26
C ASP A 112 -19.94 13.63 6.51
N PRO A 113 -18.63 13.56 6.81
CA PRO A 113 -17.68 12.68 6.15
C PRO A 113 -18.00 11.18 6.34
N GLY A 114 -18.87 10.85 7.29
CA GLY A 114 -19.25 9.48 7.61
C GLY A 114 -18.24 8.80 8.54
N PRO A 115 -18.44 7.49 8.81
CA PRO A 115 -17.68 6.80 9.84
C PRO A 115 -16.21 6.66 9.44
N ASP A 116 -15.36 6.60 10.46
CA ASP A 116 -13.92 6.47 10.30
C ASP A 116 -13.55 5.27 9.41
N LEU A 117 -12.48 5.47 8.65
CA LEU A 117 -11.95 4.47 7.74
C LEU A 117 -10.87 3.66 8.44
N PRO A 118 -10.66 2.39 8.03
CA PRO A 118 -9.52 1.63 8.49
C PRO A 118 -8.22 2.43 8.33
N ARG A 119 -7.42 2.44 9.39
CA ARG A 119 -6.11 3.08 9.40
C ARG A 119 -5.13 2.28 8.55
N ASP A 120 -4.29 3.00 7.82
CA ASP A 120 -3.27 2.45 6.92
C ASP A 120 -1.94 3.10 7.29
N PRO A 121 -1.00 2.35 7.90
CA PRO A 121 0.28 2.90 8.34
C PRO A 121 1.06 3.59 7.21
N GLU A 122 0.96 3.09 5.98
CA GLU A 122 1.68 3.66 4.84
C GLU A 122 1.13 5.05 4.49
N ARG A 123 -0.19 5.22 4.52
CA ARG A 123 -0.84 6.53 4.29
C ARG A 123 -0.55 7.51 5.42
N GLU A 124 -0.54 7.03 6.66
CA GLU A 124 -0.23 7.86 7.83
C GLU A 124 1.21 8.35 7.81
N ASN A 125 2.16 7.47 7.45
CA ASN A 125 3.58 7.80 7.36
C ASN A 125 3.88 8.75 6.19
N ALA A 126 3.11 8.70 5.11
CA ALA A 126 3.25 9.61 3.98
C ALA A 126 2.93 11.07 4.33
N GLY A 127 2.29 11.32 5.47
CA GLY A 127 1.94 12.65 5.95
C GLY A 127 0.69 13.21 5.31
N LYS A 128 0.35 14.44 5.70
CA LYS A 128 -0.82 15.17 5.18
C LYS A 128 -0.49 16.65 5.00
N VAL A 129 -1.12 17.26 4.01
CA VAL A 129 -1.10 18.72 3.82
C VAL A 129 -1.79 19.36 5.02
N THR A 130 -1.08 20.23 5.74
CA THR A 130 -1.60 20.89 6.96
C THR A 130 -1.99 22.34 6.75
N GLU A 131 -1.54 22.96 5.66
CA GLU A 131 -1.75 24.36 5.36
C GLU A 131 -1.84 24.58 3.84
N TYR A 132 -2.52 25.65 3.44
CA TYR A 132 -2.58 26.03 2.03
C TYR A 132 -1.20 26.47 1.55
N ARG A 133 -0.84 26.07 0.34
CA ARG A 133 0.40 26.47 -0.30
C ARG A 133 0.23 26.65 -1.79
N SER A 134 0.97 27.62 -2.32
CA SER A 134 0.98 28.01 -3.72
C SER A 134 2.42 28.29 -4.12
N VAL A 135 2.90 27.65 -5.18
CA VAL A 135 4.30 27.71 -5.65
C VAL A 135 4.36 27.72 -7.17
N ASP A 136 5.40 28.36 -7.71
CA ASP A 136 5.72 28.32 -9.13
C ASP A 136 6.99 27.49 -9.33
N VAL A 137 6.90 26.42 -10.12
CA VAL A 137 7.98 25.48 -10.38
C VAL A 137 8.11 25.30 -11.89
N GLU A 138 9.29 25.61 -12.43
CA GLU A 138 9.57 25.50 -13.87
C GLU A 138 8.54 26.24 -14.76
N GLY A 139 7.99 27.35 -14.26
CA GLY A 139 6.99 28.15 -14.97
C GLY A 139 5.57 27.58 -14.94
N GLN A 140 5.32 26.53 -14.15
CA GLN A 140 3.98 26.01 -13.85
C GLN A 140 3.56 26.38 -12.43
N HIS A 141 2.28 26.69 -12.25
CA HIS A 141 1.69 27.07 -10.97
C HIS A 141 1.06 25.86 -10.29
N TYR A 142 1.43 25.60 -9.04
CA TYR A 142 0.89 24.50 -8.26
C TYR A 142 0.33 25.00 -6.93
N GLU A 143 -0.79 24.41 -6.52
CA GLU A 143 -1.41 24.65 -5.22
C GLU A 143 -1.68 23.34 -4.49
N ALA A 144 -1.56 23.37 -3.16
CA ALA A 144 -1.97 22.31 -2.25
C ALA A 144 -2.78 22.88 -1.08
N SER A 145 -3.75 22.11 -0.58
CA SER A 145 -4.63 22.54 0.50
C SER A 145 -5.04 21.37 1.40
N PRO A 146 -5.20 21.59 2.73
CA PRO A 146 -5.82 20.61 3.62
C PRO A 146 -7.31 20.40 3.31
N ASP A 147 -7.98 21.45 2.82
CA ASP A 147 -9.41 21.49 2.56
C ASP A 147 -9.71 21.64 1.06
N PRO A 148 -10.85 21.12 0.57
CA PRO A 148 -11.24 21.27 -0.82
C PRO A 148 -11.45 22.74 -1.20
N THR A 149 -10.89 23.15 -2.33
CA THR A 149 -11.09 24.49 -2.89
C THR A 149 -11.39 24.40 -4.38
N SER A 150 -11.82 25.51 -4.99
CA SER A 150 -11.99 25.59 -6.45
C SER A 150 -10.68 25.42 -7.21
N ASN A 151 -9.53 25.75 -6.58
CA ASN A 151 -8.22 25.71 -7.21
C ASN A 151 -7.52 24.36 -7.00
N THR A 152 -7.95 23.58 -6.01
CA THR A 152 -7.36 22.27 -5.68
C THR A 152 -8.40 21.16 -5.77
N PRO A 153 -8.89 20.82 -6.99
CA PRO A 153 -9.99 19.86 -7.12
C PRO A 153 -9.53 18.39 -6.99
N HIS A 154 -8.22 18.12 -7.08
CA HIS A 154 -7.70 16.76 -7.07
C HIS A 154 -7.35 16.30 -5.65
N TYR A 155 -8.10 15.36 -5.11
CA TYR A 155 -7.78 14.75 -3.83
C TYR A 155 -6.80 13.58 -3.99
N TYR A 156 -5.85 13.46 -3.06
CA TYR A 156 -5.06 12.25 -2.87
C TYR A 156 -5.22 11.74 -1.43
N PRO A 157 -5.52 10.45 -1.24
CA PRO A 157 -5.74 9.85 0.08
C PRO A 157 -4.47 9.61 0.91
N GLY A 158 -3.28 9.91 0.39
CA GLY A 158 -2.00 9.56 1.01
C GLY A 158 -1.55 8.14 0.65
N GLY A 159 -0.26 7.85 0.78
CA GLY A 159 0.35 6.54 0.48
C GLY A 159 1.66 6.69 -0.30
N ARG A 160 2.18 5.60 -0.89
CA ARG A 160 3.39 5.67 -1.73
C ARG A 160 3.07 5.54 -3.22
N VAL A 161 3.86 6.24 -4.03
CA VAL A 161 3.85 6.15 -5.49
C VAL A 161 5.30 6.00 -5.97
N ALA A 162 5.56 4.91 -6.71
CA ALA A 162 6.90 4.56 -7.19
C ALA A 162 7.97 4.66 -6.09
N GLY A 163 7.68 4.09 -4.91
CA GLY A 163 8.60 4.04 -3.77
C GLY A 163 8.69 5.31 -2.93
N ARG A 164 8.01 6.41 -3.29
CA ARG A 164 8.07 7.68 -2.56
C ARG A 164 6.74 8.04 -1.89
N PRO A 165 6.73 8.58 -0.67
CA PRO A 165 5.50 8.98 0.00
C PRO A 165 4.87 10.20 -0.68
N VAL A 166 3.57 10.16 -0.92
CA VAL A 166 2.78 11.29 -1.42
C VAL A 166 1.81 11.70 -0.32
N PRO A 167 1.89 12.93 0.22
CA PRO A 167 1.04 13.37 1.32
C PRO A 167 -0.44 13.36 0.95
N GLN A 168 -1.29 13.02 1.92
CA GLN A 168 -2.73 13.20 1.81
C GLN A 168 -3.07 14.68 1.64
N GLY A 169 -3.95 15.04 0.72
CA GLY A 169 -4.39 16.43 0.56
C GLY A 169 -5.13 16.71 -0.73
N TRP A 170 -5.47 17.97 -0.94
CA TRP A 170 -6.06 18.49 -2.17
C TRP A 170 -5.00 19.24 -2.97
N TYR A 171 -5.00 19.07 -4.28
CA TYR A 171 -3.98 19.59 -5.19
C TYR A 171 -4.60 20.25 -6.43
N SER A 172 -3.93 21.26 -6.97
CA SER A 172 -4.32 21.89 -8.23
C SER A 172 -4.13 20.98 -9.43
N GLU A 173 -3.09 20.15 -9.38
CA GLU A 173 -2.79 19.14 -10.38
C GLU A 173 -2.47 17.81 -9.71
N PRO A 174 -2.83 16.68 -10.35
CA PRO A 174 -2.55 15.36 -9.82
C PRO A 174 -1.09 14.95 -10.13
N TRP A 175 -0.13 15.68 -9.58
CA TRP A 175 1.31 15.59 -9.88
C TRP A 175 1.94 14.20 -9.63
N TRP A 176 1.28 13.33 -8.85
CA TRP A 176 1.67 11.94 -8.62
C TRP A 176 1.23 10.98 -9.73
N LYS A 177 0.15 11.30 -10.48
CA LYS A 177 -0.45 10.38 -11.47
C LYS A 177 0.56 9.93 -12.55
N PRO A 178 1.45 10.80 -13.09
CA PRO A 178 2.47 10.35 -14.04
C PRO A 178 3.39 9.26 -13.48
N ALA A 179 3.85 9.38 -12.23
CA ALA A 179 4.70 8.38 -11.59
C ALA A 179 3.93 7.09 -11.26
N LEU A 180 2.64 7.18 -10.94
CA LEU A 180 1.78 6.02 -10.72
C LEU A 180 1.62 5.18 -11.99
N VAL A 181 1.53 5.82 -13.15
CA VAL A 181 1.38 5.12 -14.45
C VAL A 181 2.73 4.66 -15.00
N ALA A 182 3.75 5.51 -14.96
CA ALA A 182 5.06 5.23 -15.54
C ALA A 182 5.98 4.40 -14.63
N GLY A 183 5.68 4.31 -13.34
CA GLY A 183 6.55 3.68 -12.34
C GLY A 183 7.84 4.45 -12.03
N ALA A 184 7.98 5.68 -12.53
CA ALA A 184 9.15 6.52 -12.34
C ALA A 184 8.76 8.00 -12.20
N TRP A 185 9.52 8.72 -11.37
CA TRP A 185 9.33 10.15 -11.16
C TRP A 185 10.04 10.99 -12.21
N GLY A 186 9.37 12.03 -12.71
CA GLY A 186 9.93 12.95 -13.70
C GLY A 186 11.05 13.83 -13.14
N LEU A 187 11.88 14.34 -14.04
CA LEU A 187 12.82 15.43 -13.76
C LEU A 187 12.01 16.63 -13.22
N GLY A 188 12.44 17.24 -12.12
CA GLY A 188 11.73 18.36 -11.48
C GLY A 188 10.78 17.97 -10.34
N SER A 189 10.41 16.69 -10.20
CA SER A 189 9.53 16.23 -9.11
C SER A 189 10.09 16.50 -7.70
N MET A 190 11.41 16.40 -7.53
CA MET A 190 12.13 16.80 -6.32
C MET A 190 11.95 18.29 -6.01
N LEU A 191 12.11 19.13 -7.03
CA LEU A 191 12.01 20.58 -6.88
C LEU A 191 10.57 20.97 -6.53
N LEU A 192 9.58 20.36 -7.19
CA LEU A 192 8.18 20.54 -6.86
C LEU A 192 7.88 20.11 -5.42
N PHE A 193 8.30 18.91 -5.03
CA PHE A 193 8.10 18.40 -3.68
C PHE A 193 8.74 19.32 -2.63
N SER A 194 9.99 19.74 -2.85
CA SER A 194 10.70 20.66 -1.96
C SER A 194 9.95 22.00 -1.81
N ALA A 195 9.58 22.64 -2.93
CA ALA A 195 8.85 23.90 -2.91
C ALA A 195 7.49 23.75 -2.21
N MET A 196 6.77 22.67 -2.48
CA MET A 196 5.44 22.42 -1.95
C MET A 196 5.44 21.96 -0.49
N PHE A 197 6.46 21.30 0.03
CA PHE A 197 6.35 20.67 1.37
C PHE A 197 7.45 21.04 2.35
N SER A 198 8.43 21.86 1.94
CA SER A 198 9.47 22.34 2.86
C SER A 198 8.87 22.95 4.13
N GLY A 199 9.33 22.46 5.28
CA GLY A 199 8.92 22.90 6.62
C GLY A 199 7.52 22.45 7.07
N MET A 200 6.79 21.68 6.27
CA MET A 200 5.44 21.23 6.63
C MET A 200 5.50 20.03 7.60
N ALA A 201 4.78 20.12 8.72
CA ALA A 201 4.86 19.13 9.78
C ALA A 201 4.32 17.76 9.34
N GLY A 202 5.08 16.70 9.62
CA GLY A 202 4.70 15.33 9.30
C GLY A 202 4.89 14.94 7.83
N ILE A 203 5.55 15.78 7.03
CA ILE A 203 5.97 15.45 5.66
C ILE A 203 7.50 15.31 5.64
N ALA A 204 8.02 14.32 4.90
CA ALA A 204 9.44 14.10 4.75
C ALA A 204 10.14 15.34 4.14
N SER A 205 11.41 15.55 4.46
CA SER A 205 12.25 16.51 3.75
C SER A 205 12.41 16.08 2.28
N ALA A 206 12.78 17.02 1.41
CA ALA A 206 12.98 16.72 0.01
C ALA A 206 14.02 15.61 -0.20
N SER A 207 15.18 15.69 0.45
CA SER A 207 16.23 14.66 0.35
C SER A 207 15.76 13.27 0.82
N ALA A 208 14.97 13.23 1.88
CA ALA A 208 14.40 11.99 2.41
C ALA A 208 13.37 11.40 1.44
N TRP A 209 12.48 12.24 0.92
CA TRP A 209 11.50 11.86 -0.08
C TRP A 209 12.17 11.34 -1.36
N GLU A 210 13.28 11.93 -1.80
CA GLU A 210 14.05 11.46 -2.96
C GLU A 210 14.48 10.00 -2.80
N SER A 211 14.92 9.71 -1.58
CA SER A 211 15.41 8.41 -1.12
C SER A 211 14.29 7.46 -0.71
N GLY A 212 13.02 7.90 -0.77
CA GLY A 212 11.83 7.11 -0.44
C GLY A 212 11.56 6.98 1.06
N TYR A 213 12.18 7.80 1.91
CA TYR A 213 11.94 7.81 3.35
C TYR A 213 10.69 8.61 3.72
N ASP A 214 10.04 8.19 4.81
CA ASP A 214 8.92 8.92 5.42
C ASP A 214 9.42 9.99 6.40
N ALA A 215 8.51 10.87 6.84
CA ALA A 215 8.83 11.87 7.86
C ALA A 215 9.38 11.21 9.13
N GLY A 216 10.54 11.70 9.61
CA GLY A 216 11.18 11.19 10.83
C GLY A 216 12.01 9.91 10.67
N GLN A 217 12.09 9.31 9.47
CA GLN A 217 13.04 8.23 9.18
C GLN A 217 14.44 8.75 8.79
N GLU A 218 14.57 10.06 8.61
CA GLU A 218 15.80 10.76 8.19
C GLU A 218 16.94 10.60 9.19
N ASP A 219 16.61 10.72 10.48
CA ASP A 219 17.58 10.61 11.57
C ASP A 219 18.12 9.18 11.70
N ALA A 220 17.28 8.17 11.45
CA ALA A 220 17.68 6.76 11.48
C ALA A 220 18.58 6.37 10.29
N ALA A 221 18.34 6.95 9.11
CA ALA A 221 19.19 6.74 7.93
C ALA A 221 20.54 7.47 8.07
N ALA A 222 20.54 8.70 8.62
CA ALA A 222 21.77 9.43 8.91
C ALA A 222 22.61 8.75 10.00
N GLU A 223 22.00 8.11 11.00
CA GLU A 223 22.70 7.33 12.02
C GLU A 223 23.19 5.96 11.50
N ALA A 224 22.48 5.34 10.55
CA ALA A 224 22.93 4.14 9.84
C ALA A 224 24.10 4.42 8.88
N ASP A 225 24.10 5.57 8.21
CA ASP A 225 25.19 6.01 7.32
C ASP A 225 26.40 6.55 8.12
N ALA A 226 26.16 7.29 9.22
CA ALA A 226 27.21 7.76 10.13
C ALA A 226 27.77 6.67 11.06
N GLY A 227 27.02 5.58 11.28
CA GLY A 227 27.43 4.41 12.06
C GLY A 227 28.02 3.27 11.21
N GLY A 228 28.05 3.43 9.89
CA GLY A 228 28.63 2.46 8.94
C GLY A 228 30.14 2.57 8.75
N GLY A 229 30.80 3.45 9.51
CA GLY A 229 32.25 3.64 9.51
C GLY A 229 32.91 2.96 10.72
N ASP A 230 33.52 1.80 10.48
CA ASP A 230 34.61 1.23 11.29
C ASP A 230 34.33 0.95 12.78
N MET A 231 33.84 -0.26 13.06
CA MET A 231 34.32 -1.01 14.23
C MET A 231 35.02 -2.29 13.76
N GLY A 232 36.17 -2.12 13.12
CA GLY A 232 37.27 -3.07 13.25
C GLY A 232 37.81 -3.01 14.68
N GLY A 233 37.42 -3.97 15.52
CA GLY A 233 37.89 -4.07 16.89
C GLY A 233 37.75 -5.48 17.44
N ASP A 234 38.78 -6.29 17.22
CA ASP A 234 39.01 -7.61 17.80
C ASP A 234 38.74 -7.66 19.32
N ALA A 235 37.76 -8.48 19.72
CA ALA A 235 37.64 -9.02 21.08
C ALA A 235 36.90 -10.37 20.98
N GLY A 236 37.70 -11.43 20.87
CA GLY A 236 37.23 -12.77 20.54
C GLY A 236 36.45 -13.51 21.63
N GLY A 237 36.00 -14.70 21.20
CA GLY A 237 35.82 -15.86 22.07
C GLY A 237 34.39 -16.38 22.15
N GLY A 238 34.12 -17.49 21.46
CA GLY A 238 33.00 -18.36 21.82
C GLY A 238 32.28 -19.02 20.65
N ASP A 239 32.89 -20.09 20.14
CA ASP A 239 32.25 -21.18 19.39
C ASP A 239 30.81 -21.47 19.86
N PHE A 240 29.83 -21.42 18.95
CA PHE A 240 28.73 -22.38 18.88
C PHE A 240 28.09 -22.36 17.48
N GLY A 241 28.61 -23.26 16.63
CA GLY A 241 27.83 -24.17 15.79
C GLY A 241 26.67 -23.64 14.91
N GLY A 242 26.94 -23.59 13.60
CA GLY A 242 26.26 -24.46 12.65
C GLY A 242 25.06 -23.90 11.89
N GLY A 243 25.17 -23.89 10.56
CA GLY A 243 24.00 -23.90 9.68
C GLY A 243 24.14 -23.07 8.41
N ASP A 244 24.91 -23.61 7.47
CA ASP A 244 24.89 -23.23 6.05
C ASP A 244 23.45 -23.35 5.50
N PHE A 245 22.88 -22.24 5.03
CA PHE A 245 21.84 -22.24 4.00
C PHE A 245 22.13 -21.12 3.02
N GLY A 246 22.92 -21.50 2.01
CA GLY A 246 23.30 -20.70 0.87
C GLY A 246 22.13 -20.12 0.06
N GLY A 247 22.49 -19.08 -0.68
CA GLY A 247 21.66 -18.42 -1.68
C GLY A 247 21.23 -19.35 -2.80
N GLY A 248 20.04 -19.06 -3.33
CA GLY A 248 19.47 -19.69 -4.50
C GLY A 248 18.87 -18.62 -5.40
N ASP A 249 19.66 -18.28 -6.41
CA ASP A 249 19.32 -17.56 -7.64
C ASP A 249 18.03 -18.13 -8.26
N PHE A 250 17.02 -17.28 -8.51
CA PHE A 250 15.87 -17.63 -9.35
C PHE A 250 15.92 -16.82 -10.65
N GLY A 251 16.99 -17.06 -11.41
CA GLY A 251 17.08 -16.75 -12.82
C GLY A 251 16.76 -17.96 -13.70
N GLY A 252 15.78 -17.82 -14.59
CA GLY A 252 15.74 -18.54 -15.87
C GLY A 252 15.06 -19.92 -15.88
N GLY A 253 13.85 -19.96 -16.42
CA GLY A 253 13.15 -21.20 -16.77
C GLY A 253 12.26 -20.99 -17.99
N ASP A 254 12.80 -21.38 -19.14
CA ASP A 254 12.28 -21.30 -20.50
C ASP A 254 10.90 -22.00 -20.68
N PHE A 255 10.02 -21.37 -21.46
CA PHE A 255 8.78 -21.96 -21.95
C PHE A 255 9.04 -22.54 -23.35
N GLY A 256 9.10 -23.87 -23.46
CA GLY A 256 9.09 -24.53 -24.77
C GLY A 256 9.15 -26.04 -24.70
N GLY A 257 8.14 -26.72 -25.25
CA GLY A 257 8.21 -28.15 -25.58
C GLY A 257 6.90 -28.90 -25.39
N GLY A 258 6.18 -29.10 -26.50
CA GLY A 258 4.86 -29.71 -26.52
C GLY A 258 4.83 -31.23 -26.39
N PHE A 259 3.59 -31.72 -26.25
CA PHE A 259 3.00 -32.87 -26.93
C PHE A 259 1.51 -32.58 -27.11
#